data_AF-A0A3D9L3V2-F1
#
_entry.id   AF-A0A3D9L3V2-F1
#
_cell.length_a   1.000
_cell.length_b   1.000
_cell.length_c   1.000
_cell.angle_alpha   90.00
_cell.angle_beta   90.00
_cell.angle_gamma   90.00
#
_symmetry.space_group_name_H-M   'P 1'
#
loop_
_entity.id
_entity.type
_entity.pdbx_description
1 polymer ?
#
loop_
_entity_poly.entity_id
_entity_poly.type
_entity_poly.pdbx_seq_one_letter_code
_entity_poly.pdbx_strand_id
1 'polypeptide(L)'
;MLKNRIYTLSLCLLLSLFFASCGSSSDDPKTAQELTIEALQGTWTLDASQSVFANTGLDGSDLTVNISETGFTLSGSITSYVSGGTYTVSEAGALADLAVALESADLELSGNPSIQINDALTQITVAFSTKQADSRVAGLGEFKFVFVKSE
;
A
#
# COMPACT_ATOMS: atom_id res chain seq x y z
N MET A 1 -74.26 16.28 -40.74
CA MET A 1 -73.89 16.90 -39.45
C MET A 1 -72.46 17.39 -39.56
N LEU A 2 -72.30 18.71 -39.60
CA LEU A 2 -71.03 19.44 -39.62
C LEU A 2 -70.50 19.51 -38.17
N LYS A 3 -69.26 19.09 -37.88
CA LYS A 3 -68.52 19.59 -36.72
C LYS A 3 -67.00 19.37 -36.85
N ASN A 4 -66.33 20.51 -37.01
CA ASN A 4 -65.01 20.91 -36.50
C ASN A 4 -63.77 20.16 -37.02
N ARG A 5 -63.01 20.75 -37.96
CA ARG A 5 -61.99 21.84 -37.81
C ARG A 5 -60.71 21.34 -37.13
N ILE A 6 -59.65 21.11 -37.91
CA ILE A 6 -58.49 22.02 -38.14
C ILE A 6 -57.42 21.81 -37.06
N TYR A 7 -56.16 21.66 -37.49
CA TYR A 7 -54.86 22.02 -36.88
C TYR A 7 -53.81 20.95 -37.26
N THR A 8 -53.09 21.10 -38.39
CA THR A 8 -51.76 21.76 -38.59
C THR A 8 -50.75 20.63 -38.93
N LEU A 9 -50.44 20.31 -40.18
CA LEU A 9 -49.43 20.93 -41.06
C LEU A 9 -48.05 21.16 -40.39
N SER A 10 -47.03 20.54 -41.00
CA SER A 10 -45.59 20.84 -40.90
C SER A 10 -44.84 20.43 -39.62
N LEU A 11 -43.74 19.67 -39.75
CA LEU A 11 -42.37 20.22 -39.62
C LEU A 11 -41.28 19.11 -39.59
N CYS A 12 -40.32 19.21 -40.52
CA CYS A 12 -38.90 18.75 -40.49
C CYS A 12 -38.62 17.24 -40.34
N LEU A 13 -38.11 16.51 -41.33
CA LEU A 13 -36.87 16.70 -42.11
C LEU A 13 -35.62 16.94 -41.25
N LEU A 14 -34.60 16.08 -41.44
CA LEU A 14 -33.20 16.20 -40.99
C LEU A 14 -32.91 15.89 -39.52
N LEU A 15 -32.20 14.77 -39.29
CA LEU A 15 -30.90 14.74 -38.61
C LEU A 15 -30.37 13.30 -38.54
N SER A 16 -30.01 12.76 -39.71
CA SER A 16 -29.07 11.65 -39.84
C SER A 16 -27.64 12.22 -39.82
N LEU A 17 -27.13 12.61 -38.66
CA LEU A 17 -25.71 12.90 -38.42
C LEU A 17 -25.38 12.65 -36.93
N PHE A 18 -24.19 12.10 -36.70
CA PHE A 18 -23.50 11.88 -35.41
C PHE A 18 -23.75 10.56 -34.65
N PHE A 19 -23.18 9.46 -35.18
CA PHE A 19 -22.39 8.55 -34.33
C PHE A 19 -20.95 8.49 -34.87
N ALA A 20 -20.32 9.67 -34.92
CA ALA A 20 -18.88 9.82 -34.96
C ALA A 20 -18.46 10.56 -33.69
N SER A 21 -18.50 9.86 -32.55
CA SER A 21 -17.61 10.12 -31.42
C SER A 21 -16.68 8.91 -31.44
N CYS A 22 -15.53 8.94 -32.10
CA CYS A 22 -14.41 9.88 -31.95
C CYS A 22 -14.04 10.03 -30.48
N GLY A 23 -12.85 9.53 -30.17
CA GLY A 23 -12.41 9.15 -28.84
C GLY A 23 -12.20 10.33 -27.91
N SER A 24 -12.35 10.02 -26.63
CA SER A 24 -11.55 10.62 -25.58
C SER A 24 -10.90 9.44 -24.88
N SER A 25 -9.58 9.45 -24.80
CA SER A 25 -8.84 8.59 -23.89
C SER A 25 -9.40 8.87 -22.50
N SER A 26 -10.37 8.07 -22.09
CA SER A 26 -10.80 8.00 -20.71
C SER A 26 -9.78 7.07 -20.10
N ASP A 27 -8.79 7.63 -19.43
CA ASP A 27 -8.12 6.84 -18.40
C ASP A 27 -9.25 6.41 -17.46
N ASP A 28 -9.57 5.12 -17.48
CA ASP A 28 -10.54 4.55 -16.57
C ASP A 28 -10.16 4.96 -15.14
N PRO A 29 -11.14 5.27 -14.26
CA PRO A 29 -10.82 5.67 -12.90
C PRO A 29 -10.01 4.58 -12.22
N LYS A 30 -8.82 4.93 -11.71
CA LYS A 30 -7.93 4.00 -11.01
C LYS A 30 -8.66 3.32 -9.86
N THR A 31 -8.49 2.01 -9.77
CA THR A 31 -8.94 1.19 -8.65
C THR A 31 -8.16 1.53 -7.38
N ALA A 32 -8.72 1.15 -6.21
CA ALA A 32 -8.03 1.33 -4.94
C ALA A 32 -6.69 0.58 -4.87
N GLN A 33 -6.63 -0.59 -5.50
CA GLN A 33 -5.40 -1.36 -5.67
C GLN A 33 -4.36 -0.58 -6.48
N GLU A 34 -4.71 -0.04 -7.64
CA GLU A 34 -3.79 0.74 -8.48
C GLU A 34 -3.28 2.00 -7.76
N LEU A 35 -4.16 2.73 -7.06
CA LEU A 35 -3.77 3.90 -6.27
C LEU A 35 -2.77 3.53 -5.16
N THR A 36 -2.98 2.39 -4.52
CA THR A 36 -2.06 1.90 -3.48
C THR A 36 -0.72 1.50 -4.09
N ILE A 37 -0.71 0.75 -5.20
CA ILE A 37 0.52 0.33 -5.88
C ILE A 37 1.33 1.54 -6.33
N GLU A 38 0.69 2.56 -6.91
CA GLU A 38 1.35 3.83 -7.24
C GLU A 38 1.88 4.55 -6.00
N ALA A 39 1.13 4.54 -4.89
CA ALA A 39 1.56 5.17 -3.65
C ALA A 39 2.73 4.42 -2.97
N LEU A 40 2.88 3.12 -3.16
CA LEU A 40 4.05 2.37 -2.68
C LEU A 40 5.34 2.80 -3.39
N GLN A 41 5.23 3.30 -4.64
CA GLN A 41 6.37 3.87 -5.35
C GLN A 41 6.82 5.19 -4.72
N GLY A 42 8.12 5.44 -4.79
CA GLY A 42 8.76 6.65 -4.30
C GLY A 42 9.65 6.39 -3.09
N THR A 43 10.07 7.48 -2.45
CA THR A 43 10.99 7.43 -1.33
C THR A 43 10.22 7.33 -0.02
N TRP A 44 10.64 6.37 0.80
CA TRP A 44 10.12 6.16 2.15
C TRP A 44 11.24 6.30 3.16
N THR A 45 10.92 6.87 4.31
CA THR A 45 11.86 7.05 5.42
C THR A 45 11.28 6.47 6.69
N LEU A 46 12.14 5.94 7.56
CA LEU A 46 11.74 5.49 8.88
C LEU A 46 11.44 6.70 9.78
N ASP A 47 10.27 6.69 10.41
CA ASP A 47 10.00 7.51 11.59
C ASP A 47 10.49 6.77 12.84
N ALA A 48 11.73 7.07 13.24
CA ALA A 48 12.35 6.49 14.43
C ALA A 48 11.59 6.81 15.72
N SER A 49 10.89 7.94 15.80
CA SER A 49 10.14 8.35 17.01
C SER A 49 8.89 7.52 17.25
N GLN A 50 8.32 6.97 16.19
CA GLN A 50 7.16 6.09 16.24
C GLN A 50 7.53 4.61 16.16
N SER A 51 8.78 4.27 15.84
CA SER A 51 9.26 2.90 15.66
C SER A 51 9.77 2.27 16.96
N VAL A 52 9.80 0.94 17.01
CA VAL A 52 10.24 0.13 18.15
C VAL A 52 11.17 -0.97 17.66
N PHE A 53 12.33 -1.12 18.32
CA PHE A 53 13.36 -2.08 17.98
C PHE A 53 13.62 -3.02 19.17
N ALA A 54 13.13 -4.26 19.09
CA ALA A 54 13.06 -5.19 20.21
C ALA A 54 14.43 -5.51 20.82
N ASN A 55 14.76 -4.94 22.00
CA ASN A 55 15.97 -5.24 22.75
C ASN A 55 17.27 -5.31 21.88
N THR A 56 17.36 -4.47 20.85
CA THR A 56 18.51 -4.47 19.92
C THR A 56 19.54 -3.40 20.29
N GLY A 57 19.15 -2.40 21.09
CA GLY A 57 19.94 -1.20 21.34
C GLY A 57 20.00 -0.23 20.15
N LEU A 58 19.24 -0.49 19.08
CA LEU A 58 19.17 0.37 17.90
C LEU A 58 18.19 1.52 18.12
N ASP A 59 18.52 2.69 17.56
CA ASP A 59 17.67 3.88 17.55
C ASP A 59 17.07 4.19 16.16
N GLY A 60 17.43 3.40 15.14
CA GLY A 60 16.95 3.54 13.77
C GLY A 60 17.66 4.64 12.95
N SER A 61 18.71 5.28 13.48
CA SER A 61 19.39 6.41 12.83
C SER A 61 20.09 6.06 11.50
N ASP A 62 20.53 4.82 11.33
CA ASP A 62 21.21 4.31 10.12
C ASP A 62 20.30 3.46 9.22
N LEU A 63 19.03 3.33 9.58
CA LEU A 63 18.10 2.42 8.94
C LEU A 63 17.46 3.08 7.71
N THR A 64 17.58 2.42 6.57
CA THR A 64 16.90 2.83 5.33
C THR A 64 15.97 1.72 4.86
N VAL A 65 14.94 2.12 4.12
CA VAL A 65 13.92 1.22 3.58
C VAL A 65 13.76 1.47 2.09
N ASN A 66 13.56 0.39 1.34
CA ASN A 66 13.07 0.44 -0.03
C ASN A 66 11.76 -0.35 -0.08
N ILE A 67 10.69 0.28 -0.57
CA ILE A 67 9.34 -0.29 -0.63
C ILE A 67 8.97 -0.50 -2.09
N SER A 68 8.33 -1.63 -2.37
CA SER A 68 7.89 -2.04 -3.71
C SER A 68 6.45 -2.52 -3.66
N GLU A 69 5.87 -2.91 -4.79
CA GLU A 69 4.52 -3.48 -4.85
C GLU A 69 4.37 -4.77 -4.01
N THR A 70 5.44 -5.55 -3.84
CA THR A 70 5.38 -6.91 -3.29
C THR A 70 6.09 -7.07 -1.95
N GLY A 71 6.68 -6.00 -1.42
CA GLY A 71 7.47 -6.09 -0.21
C GLY A 71 8.35 -4.88 0.06
N PHE A 72 9.15 -5.00 1.10
CA PHE A 72 10.14 -4.00 1.50
C PHE A 72 11.47 -4.67 1.86
N THR A 73 12.55 -3.94 1.65
CA THR A 73 13.90 -4.32 2.09
C THR A 73 14.46 -3.25 3.01
N LEU A 74 15.12 -3.69 4.07
CA LEU A 74 15.79 -2.85 5.05
C LEU A 74 17.30 -2.87 4.82
N SER A 75 17.95 -1.79 5.23
CA SER A 75 19.40 -1.67 5.26
C SER A 75 19.85 -0.99 6.55
N GLY A 76 21.16 -1.07 6.85
CA GLY A 76 21.73 -0.60 8.11
C GLY A 76 21.80 -1.70 9.17
N SER A 77 22.05 -1.31 10.42
CA SER A 77 22.34 -2.23 11.53
C SER A 77 21.20 -3.21 11.86
N ILE A 78 19.96 -2.87 11.48
CA ILE A 78 18.77 -3.72 11.68
C ILE A 78 18.85 -5.05 10.92
N THR A 79 19.62 -5.10 9.83
CA THR A 79 19.76 -6.30 8.97
C THR A 79 20.40 -7.48 9.68
N SER A 80 21.01 -7.29 10.84
CA SER A 80 21.44 -8.40 11.72
C SER A 80 20.29 -9.13 12.43
N TYR A 81 19.06 -8.61 12.32
CA TYR A 81 17.84 -9.15 12.91
C TYR A 81 16.77 -9.41 11.84
N VAL A 82 16.52 -8.41 10.98
CA VAL A 82 15.48 -8.45 9.95
C VAL A 82 15.95 -7.69 8.72
N SER A 83 15.87 -8.31 7.55
CA SER A 83 16.28 -7.72 6.27
C SER A 83 15.13 -7.16 5.46
N GLY A 84 13.88 -7.48 5.81
CA GLY A 84 12.71 -7.02 5.07
C GLY A 84 11.48 -7.90 5.26
N GLY A 85 10.61 -7.87 4.26
CA GLY A 85 9.44 -8.71 4.20
C GLY A 85 8.67 -8.59 2.88
N THR A 86 7.76 -9.53 2.65
CA THR A 86 6.87 -9.55 1.49
C THR A 86 5.42 -9.38 1.92
N TYR A 87 4.59 -8.80 1.08
CA TYR A 87 3.15 -8.63 1.32
C TYR A 87 2.37 -8.66 -0.01
N THR A 88 1.06 -8.65 0.08
CA THR A 88 0.14 -8.52 -1.05
C THR A 88 -0.65 -7.22 -0.96
N VAL A 89 -1.10 -6.69 -2.11
CA VAL A 89 -2.05 -5.57 -2.18
C VAL A 89 -3.40 -6.13 -2.66
N SER A 90 -4.41 -6.05 -1.79
CA SER A 90 -5.77 -6.50 -2.11
C SER A 90 -6.47 -5.59 -3.13
N GLU A 91 -7.59 -6.06 -3.71
CA GLU A 91 -8.43 -5.25 -4.61
C GLU A 91 -8.95 -3.95 -3.95
N ALA A 92 -9.11 -3.97 -2.63
CA ALA A 92 -9.51 -2.81 -1.84
C ALA A 92 -8.37 -1.84 -1.50
N GLY A 93 -7.13 -2.11 -1.95
CA GLY A 93 -5.95 -1.29 -1.65
C GLY A 93 -5.34 -1.52 -0.27
N ALA A 94 -5.80 -2.53 0.48
CA ALA A 94 -5.18 -2.88 1.76
C ALA A 94 -3.94 -3.77 1.54
N LEU A 95 -2.89 -3.55 2.34
CA LEU A 95 -1.75 -4.44 2.45
C LEU A 95 -2.09 -5.66 3.33
N ALA A 96 -1.70 -6.86 2.90
CA ALA A 96 -2.03 -8.11 3.59
C ALA A 96 -0.90 -9.15 3.48
N ASP A 97 -1.09 -10.29 4.15
CA ASP A 97 -0.24 -11.48 4.07
C ASP A 97 1.26 -11.23 4.29
N LEU A 98 1.57 -10.39 5.30
CA LEU A 98 2.96 -10.06 5.60
C LEU A 98 3.75 -11.33 5.98
N ALA A 99 4.87 -11.54 5.30
CA ALA A 99 5.92 -12.45 5.73
C ALA A 99 7.19 -11.65 6.02
N VAL A 100 7.79 -11.87 7.19
CA VAL A 100 9.00 -11.14 7.63
C VAL A 100 10.23 -12.01 7.41
N ALA A 101 11.29 -11.43 6.84
CA ALA A 101 12.57 -12.09 6.64
C ALA A 101 13.48 -11.85 7.85
N LEU A 102 13.49 -12.82 8.78
CA LEU A 102 14.44 -12.83 9.91
C LEU A 102 15.80 -13.35 9.45
N GLU A 103 16.87 -12.69 9.88
CA GLU A 103 18.25 -12.99 9.45
C GLU A 103 19.01 -13.88 10.45
N SER A 104 18.42 -14.16 11.61
CA SER A 104 19.00 -15.04 12.63
C SER A 104 18.13 -16.27 12.83
N ALA A 105 18.73 -17.45 12.71
CA ALA A 105 18.07 -18.73 12.99
C ALA A 105 17.66 -18.89 14.47
N ASP A 106 18.23 -18.06 15.35
CA ASP A 106 17.91 -18.05 16.79
C ASP A 106 16.67 -17.19 17.11
N LEU A 107 16.07 -16.57 16.09
CA LEU A 107 14.84 -15.79 16.18
C LEU A 107 13.70 -16.49 15.44
N GLU A 108 12.57 -16.62 16.13
CA GLU A 108 11.31 -17.05 15.53
C GLU A 108 10.28 -15.94 15.64
N LEU A 109 9.32 -15.90 14.70
CA LEU A 109 8.15 -15.05 14.85
C LEU A 109 7.28 -15.55 16.02
N SER A 110 6.78 -14.60 16.79
CA SER A 110 5.79 -14.81 17.84
C SER A 110 4.46 -14.22 17.35
N GLY A 111 3.51 -15.10 17.02
CA GLY A 111 2.23 -14.69 16.46
C GLY A 111 2.31 -14.29 14.99
N ASN A 112 1.26 -13.61 14.53
CA ASN A 112 1.13 -13.20 13.13
C ASN A 112 1.67 -11.78 12.95
N PRO A 113 2.61 -11.57 12.03
CA PRO A 113 3.04 -10.23 11.67
C PRO A 113 1.88 -9.49 10.97
N SER A 114 1.91 -8.16 11.04
CA SER A 114 0.88 -7.30 10.47
C SER A 114 1.51 -6.15 9.69
N ILE A 115 0.82 -5.74 8.63
CA ILE A 115 1.17 -4.59 7.82
C ILE A 115 -0.09 -3.78 7.54
N GLN A 116 0.04 -2.46 7.57
CA GLN A 116 -1.05 -1.53 7.26
C GLN A 116 -0.48 -0.31 6.53
N ILE A 117 -1.26 0.21 5.59
CA ILE A 117 -1.07 1.55 5.01
C ILE A 117 -2.24 2.43 5.46
N ASN A 118 -1.99 3.69 5.79
CA ASN A 118 -3.06 4.62 6.18
C ASN A 118 -3.90 5.06 4.98
N ASP A 119 -5.10 5.59 5.23
CA ASP A 119 -6.02 6.05 4.18
C ASP A 119 -5.43 7.14 3.27
N ALA A 120 -4.50 7.95 3.79
CA ALA A 120 -3.80 8.98 3.02
C ALA A 120 -2.69 8.42 2.12
N LEU A 121 -2.36 7.14 2.24
CA LEU A 121 -1.28 6.45 1.52
C LEU A 121 0.11 7.09 1.73
N THR A 122 0.34 7.65 2.92
CA THR A 122 1.57 8.35 3.31
C THR A 122 2.33 7.67 4.44
N GLN A 123 1.76 6.66 5.08
CA GLN A 123 2.37 5.96 6.20
C GLN A 123 2.11 4.45 6.11
N ILE A 124 3.16 3.66 6.25
CA ILE A 124 3.11 2.20 6.38
C ILE A 124 3.56 1.82 7.78
N THR A 125 2.81 0.95 8.44
CA THR A 125 3.20 0.36 9.72
C THR A 125 3.38 -1.14 9.54
N VAL A 126 4.57 -1.64 9.86
CA VAL A 126 4.89 -3.06 9.96
C VAL A 126 5.08 -3.40 11.43
N ALA A 127 4.35 -4.38 11.93
CA ALA A 127 4.47 -4.82 13.31
C ALA A 127 4.55 -6.34 13.41
N PHE A 128 5.52 -6.83 14.16
CA PHE A 128 5.69 -8.24 14.45
C PHE A 128 6.40 -8.41 15.80
N SER A 129 6.38 -9.61 16.33
CA SER A 129 7.13 -9.94 17.53
C SER A 129 8.03 -11.12 17.27
N THR A 130 9.16 -11.15 17.95
CA THR A 130 10.08 -12.28 17.93
C THR A 130 10.13 -12.94 19.30
N LYS A 131 10.35 -14.24 19.28
CA LYS A 131 10.62 -15.06 20.45
C LYS A 131 11.91 -15.84 20.23
N GLN A 132 12.40 -16.35 21.34
CA GLN A 132 13.62 -17.12 21.39
C GLN A 132 13.43 -18.47 20.68
N ALA A 133 14.31 -18.77 19.73
CA ALA A 133 14.47 -20.13 19.19
C ALA A 133 15.64 -20.88 19.86
N ASP A 134 16.70 -20.14 20.26
CA ASP A 134 17.89 -20.64 20.98
C ASP A 134 18.50 -19.52 21.87
N SER A 135 19.69 -19.67 22.49
CA SER A 135 20.29 -18.83 23.56
C SER A 135 20.46 -17.30 23.34
N ARG A 136 19.94 -16.72 22.25
CA ARG A 136 19.96 -15.27 21.96
C ARG A 136 19.09 -14.46 22.92
N VAL A 137 19.57 -13.28 23.32
CA VAL A 137 18.80 -12.32 24.14
C VAL A 137 18.45 -11.02 23.39
N ALA A 138 19.25 -10.62 22.40
CA ALA A 138 19.03 -9.41 21.61
C ALA A 138 18.06 -9.65 20.46
N GLY A 139 17.20 -8.69 20.13
CA GLY A 139 16.22 -8.86 19.06
C GLY A 139 15.00 -9.69 19.46
N LEU A 140 14.75 -9.88 20.76
CA LEU A 140 13.56 -10.54 21.31
C LEU A 140 12.51 -9.49 21.72
N GLY A 141 11.25 -9.71 21.35
CA GLY A 141 10.12 -8.84 21.70
C GLY A 141 9.50 -8.15 20.49
N GLU A 142 8.92 -6.97 20.70
CA GLU A 142 8.14 -6.26 19.70
C GLU A 142 9.01 -5.43 18.76
N PHE A 143 8.81 -5.63 17.45
CA PHE A 143 9.26 -4.74 16.41
C PHE A 143 8.07 -3.98 15.84
N LYS A 144 8.25 -2.68 15.66
CA LYS A 144 7.31 -1.83 14.95
C LYS A 144 8.09 -0.87 14.07
N PHE A 145 7.94 -0.97 12.76
CA PHE A 145 8.52 -0.03 11.81
C PHE A 145 7.42 0.87 11.29
N VAL A 146 7.60 2.18 11.45
CA VAL A 146 6.73 3.18 10.87
C VAL A 146 7.52 3.86 9.76
N PHE A 147 7.07 3.66 8.52
CA PHE A 147 7.64 4.31 7.36
C PHE A 147 6.70 5.43 6.94
N VAL A 148 7.25 6.61 6.73
CA VAL A 148 6.54 7.78 6.21
C VAL A 148 7.08 8.10 4.81
N LYS A 149 6.16 8.43 3.91
CA LYS A 149 6.52 8.83 2.56
C LYS A 149 7.26 10.17 2.64
N SER A 150 8.42 10.25 1.99
CA SER A 150 9.14 11.53 1.89
C SER A 150 8.33 12.49 1.01
N GLU A 151 8.19 13.73 1.47
CA GLU A 151 7.57 14.82 0.69
C GLU A 151 8.35 15.15 -0.58
#